data_AF-A0A3S5AIU3-F1
#
_entry.id   AF-A0A3S5AIU3-F1
#
_cell.length_a   1.000
_cell.length_b   1.000
_cell.length_c   1.000
_cell.angle_alpha   90.00
_cell.angle_beta   90.00
_cell.angle_gamma   90.00
#
_symmetry.space_group_name_H-M   'P 1'
#
loop_
_entity.id
_entity.type
_entity.pdbx_description
1 polymer ?
#
loop_
_entity_poly.entity_id
_entity_poly.type
_entity_poly.pdbx_seq_one_letter_code
_entity_poly.pdbx_strand_id
1 'polypeptide(L)'
;MVLKRQSRLRREFIYRRSIELRDVKAKKKRAEIKAALAAGRKLPKHLEADALRLNEELDWSDDMSDADGLAEDDEYFWAGSEDPRVVITTSRSPSTKLQEFSKEFRFLIPNATKINRGNYLEKDLVEALLAKQVGH
;
A
#
# COMPACT_ATOMS: atom_id res chain seq x y z
N MET A 1 -1.09 22.54 8.13
CA MET A 1 -1.92 21.49 8.79
C MET A 1 -1.82 20.12 8.11
N VAL A 2 -1.63 20.07 6.78
CA VAL A 2 -1.50 18.83 5.98
C VAL A 2 -0.30 17.94 6.37
N LEU A 3 0.86 18.54 6.69
CA LEU A 3 2.10 17.81 7.02
C LEU A 3 2.00 16.94 8.30
N LYS A 4 1.27 17.42 9.33
CA LYS A 4 1.05 16.68 10.59
C LYS A 4 0.10 15.49 10.37
N ARG A 5 -0.93 15.68 9.53
CA ARG A 5 -1.88 14.61 9.16
C ARG A 5 -1.16 13.49 8.40
N GLN A 6 -0.36 13.82 7.39
CA GLN A 6 0.40 12.83 6.61
C GLN A 6 1.41 12.07 7.48
N SER A 7 2.13 12.77 8.35
CA SER A 7 3.06 12.15 9.31
C SER A 7 2.36 11.22 10.31
N ARG A 8 1.10 11.49 10.66
CA ARG A 8 0.28 10.60 11.49
C ARG A 8 -0.15 9.37 10.70
N LEU A 9 -0.76 9.57 9.52
CA LEU A 9 -1.23 8.48 8.65
C LEU A 9 -0.10 7.50 8.29
N ARG A 10 1.10 8.01 7.97
CA ARG A 10 2.27 7.16 7.68
C ARG A 10 2.69 6.32 8.88
N ARG A 11 2.63 6.87 10.10
CA ARG A 11 2.97 6.12 11.32
C ARG A 11 1.93 5.04 11.61
N GLU A 12 0.65 5.36 11.45
CA GLU A 12 -0.45 4.42 11.60
C GLU A 12 -0.33 3.28 10.57
N PHE A 13 -0.02 3.60 9.32
CA PHE A 13 0.21 2.62 8.26
C PHE A 13 1.37 1.66 8.59
N ILE A 14 2.54 2.19 8.97
CA ILE A 14 3.70 1.36 9.34
C ILE A 14 3.37 0.46 10.54
N TYR A 15 2.65 1.00 11.53
CA TYR A 15 2.24 0.27 12.70
C TYR A 15 1.28 -0.88 12.34
N ARG A 16 0.23 -0.61 11.55
CA ARG A 16 -0.70 -1.62 11.04
C ARG A 16 0.04 -2.73 10.29
N ARG A 17 0.92 -2.38 9.35
CA ARG A 17 1.75 -3.33 8.60
C ARG A 17 2.65 -4.19 9.52
N SER A 18 3.15 -3.61 10.62
CA SER A 18 3.96 -4.36 11.59
C SER A 18 3.15 -5.40 12.38
N ILE A 19 1.88 -5.11 12.69
CA ILE A 19 0.96 -6.06 13.32
C ILE A 19 0.60 -7.16 12.33
N GLU A 20 0.25 -6.79 11.10
CA GLU A 20 -0.07 -7.75 10.04
C GLU A 20 1.07 -8.75 9.83
N LEU A 21 2.31 -8.27 9.68
CA LEU A 21 3.50 -9.13 9.52
C LEU A 21 3.71 -10.09 10.69
N ARG A 22 3.41 -9.66 11.93
CA ARG A 22 3.46 -10.53 13.11
C ARG A 22 2.38 -11.61 13.02
N ASP A 23 1.19 -11.23 12.57
CA ASP A 23 0.00 -12.07 12.56
C ASP A 23 -0.08 -12.98 11.33
N VAL A 24 0.71 -12.76 10.27
CA VAL A 24 0.77 -13.63 9.07
C VAL A 24 0.92 -15.10 9.44
N LYS A 25 1.78 -15.43 10.42
CA LYS A 25 1.99 -16.81 10.85
C LYS A 25 0.75 -17.40 11.52
N ALA A 26 0.07 -16.62 12.35
CA ALA A 26 -1.16 -17.04 13.02
C ALA A 26 -2.31 -17.19 12.01
N LYS A 27 -2.46 -16.23 11.09
CA LYS A 27 -3.42 -16.30 9.97
C LYS A 27 -3.22 -17.56 9.12
N LYS A 28 -1.98 -17.91 8.76
CA LYS A 28 -1.68 -19.16 8.04
C LYS A 28 -2.14 -20.41 8.78
N LYS A 29 -1.83 -20.52 10.08
CA LYS A 29 -2.27 -21.64 10.92
C LYS A 29 -3.80 -21.73 10.99
N ARG A 30 -4.50 -20.60 11.16
CA ARG A 30 -5.98 -20.55 11.17
C ARG A 30 -6.57 -20.99 9.82
N ALA A 31 -6.01 -20.52 8.71
CA ALA A 31 -6.43 -20.93 7.37
C ALA A 31 -6.26 -22.44 7.14
N GLU A 32 -5.17 -23.04 7.63
CA GLU A 32 -4.96 -24.49 7.56
C GLU A 32 -5.99 -25.28 8.39
N ILE A 33 -6.34 -24.81 9.60
CA ILE A 33 -7.38 -25.42 10.43
C ILE A 33 -8.74 -25.33 9.73
N LYS A 34 -9.11 -24.15 9.22
CA LYS A 34 -10.35 -23.92 8.47
C LYS A 34 -10.45 -24.86 7.25
N ALA A 35 -9.37 -25.01 6.49
CA ALA A 35 -9.30 -25.92 5.36
C ALA A 35 -9.43 -27.40 5.77
N ALA A 36 -8.80 -27.80 6.87
CA ALA A 36 -8.90 -29.17 7.39
C ALA A 36 -10.33 -29.51 7.87
N LEU A 37 -10.99 -28.56 8.54
CA LEU A 37 -12.38 -28.67 8.97
C LEU A 37 -13.33 -28.78 7.76
N ALA A 38 -13.16 -27.91 6.76
CA ALA A 38 -13.96 -27.96 5.53
C ALA A 38 -13.79 -29.27 4.74
N ALA A 39 -12.57 -29.83 4.72
CA ALA A 39 -12.27 -31.10 4.06
C ALA A 39 -12.64 -32.35 4.91
N GLY A 40 -13.03 -32.18 6.18
CA GLY A 40 -13.29 -33.28 7.11
C GLY A 40 -12.07 -34.17 7.39
N ARG A 41 -10.86 -33.63 7.25
CA ARG A 41 -9.60 -34.38 7.44
C ARG A 41 -9.05 -34.20 8.85
N LYS A 42 -8.25 -35.17 9.31
CA LYS A 42 -7.53 -35.04 10.59
C LYS A 42 -6.55 -33.86 10.54
N LEU A 43 -6.48 -33.11 11.64
CA LEU A 43 -5.57 -31.99 11.79
C LEU A 43 -4.09 -32.48 11.78
N PRO A 44 -3.16 -31.68 11.25
CA PRO A 44 -1.73 -31.93 11.37
C PRO A 44 -1.27 -31.95 12.84
N LYS A 45 -0.36 -32.86 13.20
CA LYS A 45 0.18 -32.99 14.58
C LYS A 45 0.77 -31.71 15.17
N HIS A 46 1.30 -30.82 14.34
CA HIS A 46 1.90 -29.56 14.79
C HIS A 46 0.85 -28.47 15.09
N LEU A 47 -0.42 -28.68 14.70
CA LEU A 47 -1.54 -27.78 14.99
C LEU A 47 -2.40 -28.30 16.15
N GLU A 48 -2.39 -29.60 16.46
CA GLU A 48 -3.23 -30.23 17.50
C GLU A 48 -3.12 -29.54 18.88
N ALA A 49 -1.91 -29.12 19.29
CA ALA A 49 -1.69 -28.46 20.58
C ALA A 49 -2.24 -27.02 20.62
N ASP A 50 -2.19 -26.30 19.50
CA ASP A 50 -2.71 -24.94 19.37
C ASP A 50 -4.19 -24.92 18.91
N ALA A 51 -4.74 -26.06 18.50
CA ALA A 51 -6.01 -26.17 17.78
C ALA A 51 -7.19 -25.63 18.58
N LEU A 52 -7.26 -25.93 19.88
CA LEU A 52 -8.39 -25.54 20.72
C LEU A 52 -8.45 -24.02 20.90
N ARG A 53 -7.30 -23.38 21.16
CA ARG A 53 -7.17 -21.92 21.23
C ARG A 53 -7.46 -21.26 19.88
N LEU A 54 -6.88 -21.79 18.80
CA LEU A 54 -7.09 -21.23 17.47
C LEU A 54 -8.54 -21.39 16.99
N ASN A 55 -9.25 -22.45 17.43
CA ASN A 55 -10.66 -22.67 17.13
C ASN A 55 -11.56 -21.68 17.87
N GLU A 56 -11.31 -21.42 19.15
CA GLU A 56 -12.01 -20.35 19.88
C GLU A 56 -11.78 -18.98 19.24
N GLU A 57 -10.56 -18.68 18.79
CA GLU A 57 -10.26 -17.45 18.04
C GLU A 57 -10.93 -17.40 16.65
N LEU A 58 -11.13 -18.56 16.02
CA LEU A 58 -11.82 -18.69 14.73
C LEU A 58 -13.32 -18.39 14.85
N ASP A 59 -13.96 -18.80 15.94
CA ASP A 59 -15.38 -18.51 16.20
C ASP A 59 -15.66 -16.99 16.28
N TRP A 60 -14.65 -16.19 16.66
CA TRP A 60 -14.73 -14.73 16.68
C TRP A 60 -14.22 -14.06 15.40
N SER A 61 -13.51 -14.79 14.53
CA SER A 61 -13.01 -14.23 13.27
C SER A 61 -14.10 -14.33 12.21
N ASP A 62 -14.70 -13.18 11.88
CA ASP A 62 -15.74 -13.10 10.87
C ASP A 62 -15.18 -13.51 9.49
N ASP A 63 -15.91 -14.35 8.75
CA ASP A 63 -15.51 -14.86 7.41
C ASP A 63 -15.22 -13.74 6.41
N MET A 64 -15.77 -12.56 6.66
CA MET A 64 -15.58 -11.37 5.84
C MET A 64 -14.18 -10.75 5.95
N SER A 65 -13.44 -11.03 7.02
CA SER A 65 -12.06 -10.57 7.22
C SER A 65 -11.01 -11.38 6.46
N ASP A 66 -11.36 -12.60 6.03
CA ASP A 66 -10.49 -13.48 5.25
C ASP A 66 -10.60 -13.23 3.73
N ALA A 67 -11.63 -12.51 3.28
CA ALA A 67 -11.85 -12.12 1.89
C ALA A 67 -10.98 -10.93 1.43
N ASP A 68 -10.16 -10.36 2.33
CA ASP A 68 -9.20 -9.27 2.05
C ASP A 68 -7.98 -9.71 1.20
N GLY A 69 -8.16 -10.73 0.35
CA GLY A 69 -7.17 -11.20 -0.62
C GLY A 69 -6.91 -10.26 -1.80
N LEU A 70 -7.20 -8.96 -1.69
CA LEU A 70 -7.13 -8.02 -2.83
C LEU A 70 -6.24 -6.79 -2.65
N ALA A 71 -5.54 -6.60 -1.53
CA ALA A 71 -4.60 -5.49 -1.41
C ALA A 71 -3.26 -5.95 -0.87
N GLU A 72 -2.48 -6.63 -1.71
CA GLU A 72 -1.03 -6.76 -1.50
C GLU A 72 -0.36 -5.36 -1.49
N ASP A 73 -1.02 -4.33 -2.06
CA ASP A 73 -0.67 -2.91 -2.02
C ASP A 73 -1.86 -2.04 -1.52
N ASP A 74 -1.93 -1.80 -0.21
CA ASP A 74 -2.90 -0.89 0.42
C ASP A 74 -2.65 0.60 0.05
N GLU A 75 -1.42 0.95 -0.34
CA GLU A 75 -1.09 2.29 -0.86
C GLU A 75 -1.94 2.70 -2.08
N TYR A 76 -2.39 1.73 -2.87
CA TYR A 76 -3.18 1.94 -4.09
C TYR A 76 -4.63 1.47 -3.94
N PHE A 77 -5.14 1.33 -2.71
CA PHE A 77 -6.51 0.89 -2.45
C PHE A 77 -7.58 1.70 -3.22
N TRP A 78 -7.33 3.00 -3.44
CA TRP A 78 -8.23 3.91 -4.17
C TRP A 78 -7.96 3.97 -5.69
N ALA A 79 -7.12 3.07 -6.22
CA ALA A 79 -6.84 3.03 -7.65
C ALA A 79 -8.14 2.84 -8.45
N GLY A 80 -8.33 3.67 -9.48
CA GLY A 80 -9.54 3.66 -10.31
C GLY A 80 -10.68 4.54 -9.78
N SER A 81 -10.60 5.08 -8.56
CA SER A 81 -11.58 6.07 -8.08
C SER A 81 -11.35 7.46 -8.70
N GLU A 82 -10.09 7.82 -8.93
CA GLU A 82 -9.69 9.10 -9.52
C GLU A 82 -8.55 8.92 -10.51
N ASP A 83 -8.51 9.81 -11.50
CA ASP A 83 -7.44 9.85 -12.48
C ASP A 83 -6.12 10.36 -11.84
N PRO A 84 -5.02 9.59 -11.93
CA PRO A 84 -3.76 9.99 -11.31
C PRO A 84 -3.17 11.21 -12.01
N ARG A 85 -2.79 12.22 -11.22
CA ARG A 85 -2.06 13.40 -11.70
C ARG A 85 -0.57 13.21 -11.47
N VAL A 86 0.15 12.86 -12.54
CA VAL A 86 1.59 12.58 -12.46
C VAL A 86 2.40 13.81 -12.86
N VAL A 87 3.46 14.10 -12.11
CA VAL A 87 4.39 15.19 -12.45
C VAL A 87 5.77 14.62 -12.77
N ILE A 88 6.27 14.99 -13.96
CA ILE A 88 7.59 14.59 -14.44
C ILE A 88 8.54 15.77 -14.27
N THR A 89 9.66 15.54 -13.59
CA THR A 89 10.74 16.51 -13.42
C THR A 89 12.09 15.86 -13.75
N THR A 90 13.08 16.69 -14.06
CA THR A 90 14.47 16.26 -14.26
C THR A 90 15.33 16.56 -13.03
N SER A 91 16.63 16.25 -13.13
CA SER A 91 17.65 16.74 -12.20
C SER A 91 17.80 18.27 -12.25
N ARG A 92 18.57 18.85 -11.31
CA ARG A 92 18.78 20.31 -11.16
C ARG A 92 19.35 20.96 -12.42
N SER A 93 20.34 20.33 -13.04
CA SER A 93 21.00 20.78 -14.27
C SER A 93 20.97 19.67 -15.32
N PRO A 94 19.84 19.49 -16.03
CA PRO A 94 19.68 18.41 -16.99
C PRO A 94 20.40 18.71 -18.30
N SER A 95 20.89 17.65 -18.97
CA SER A 95 21.41 17.76 -20.33
C SER A 95 20.28 18.01 -21.34
N THR A 96 20.62 18.55 -22.52
CA THR A 96 19.64 18.79 -23.60
C THR A 96 18.88 17.52 -23.98
N LYS A 97 19.59 16.38 -24.11
CA LYS A 97 18.97 15.08 -24.38
C LYS A 97 18.00 14.64 -23.29
N LEU A 98 18.32 14.90 -22.01
CA LEU A 98 17.41 14.58 -20.91
C LEU A 98 16.16 15.49 -20.91
N GLN A 99 16.31 16.74 -21.32
CA GLN A 99 15.18 17.65 -21.49
C GLN A 99 14.26 17.19 -22.63
N GLU A 100 14.80 16.74 -23.76
CA GLU A 100 14.05 16.15 -24.87
C GLU A 100 13.33 14.87 -24.42
N PHE A 101 14.06 13.93 -23.80
CA PHE A 101 13.49 12.70 -23.25
C PHE A 101 12.35 12.99 -22.27
N SER A 102 12.48 13.98 -21.38
CA SER A 102 11.42 14.34 -20.43
C SER A 102 10.14 14.84 -21.11
N LYS A 103 10.25 15.45 -22.30
CA LYS A 103 9.09 15.88 -23.10
C LYS A 103 8.40 14.70 -23.76
N GLU A 104 9.18 13.76 -24.29
CA GLU A 104 8.66 12.53 -24.91
C GLU A 104 8.02 11.62 -23.87
N PHE A 105 8.69 11.42 -22.73
CA PHE A 105 8.20 10.59 -21.63
C PHE A 105 6.86 11.08 -21.07
N ARG A 106 6.59 12.39 -21.14
CA ARG A 106 5.28 12.95 -20.76
C ARG A 106 4.13 12.37 -21.58
N PHE A 107 4.34 12.04 -22.85
CA PHE A 107 3.29 11.48 -23.70
C PHE A 107 3.02 9.99 -23.41
N LEU A 108 3.92 9.31 -22.71
CA LEU A 108 3.73 7.91 -22.32
C LEU A 108 2.69 7.76 -21.20
N ILE A 109 2.64 8.74 -20.28
CA ILE A 109 1.77 8.69 -19.10
C ILE A 109 0.59 9.64 -19.32
N PRO A 110 -0.67 9.14 -19.35
CA PRO A 110 -1.84 10.00 -19.44
C PRO A 110 -1.92 10.93 -18.22
N ASN A 111 -2.48 12.13 -18.40
CA ASN A 111 -2.60 13.15 -17.36
C ASN A 111 -1.26 13.63 -16.75
N ALA A 112 -0.11 13.30 -17.36
CA ALA A 112 1.18 13.75 -16.88
C ALA A 112 1.49 15.21 -17.24
N THR A 113 2.11 15.93 -16.30
CA THR A 113 2.59 17.30 -16.50
C THR A 113 4.09 17.37 -16.28
N LYS A 114 4.81 17.99 -17.21
CA LYS A 114 6.25 18.21 -17.09
C LYS A 114 6.54 19.55 -16.44
N ILE A 115 7.41 19.57 -15.44
CA ILE A 115 7.90 20.79 -14.80
C ILE A 115 9.41 20.91 -14.95
N ASN A 116 9.90 22.15 -15.07
CA ASN A 116 11.34 22.41 -15.06
C ASN A 116 11.83 22.49 -13.62
N ARG A 117 12.91 21.75 -13.30
CA ARG A 117 13.42 21.70 -11.93
C ARG A 117 14.10 23.00 -11.48
N GLY A 118 14.91 23.61 -12.34
CA GLY A 118 15.63 24.85 -12.03
C GLY A 118 16.36 24.80 -10.68
N ASN A 119 16.13 25.80 -9.83
CA ASN A 119 16.70 25.89 -8.48
C ASN A 119 15.76 25.39 -7.38
N TYR A 120 14.65 24.71 -7.70
CA TYR A 120 13.74 24.19 -6.68
C TYR A 120 14.44 23.13 -5.82
N LEU A 121 14.30 23.27 -4.49
CA LEU A 121 14.67 22.24 -3.54
C LEU A 121 13.66 21.10 -3.62
N GLU A 122 14.10 19.89 -3.23
CA GLU A 122 13.25 18.70 -3.38
C GLU A 122 12.09 18.71 -2.41
N LYS A 123 12.34 19.19 -1.19
CA LYS A 123 11.32 19.34 -0.16
C LYS A 123 10.20 20.26 -0.61
N ASP A 124 10.54 21.42 -1.15
CA ASP A 124 9.58 22.43 -1.64
C ASP A 124 8.74 21.88 -2.80
N LEU A 125 9.37 21.10 -3.68
CA LEU A 125 8.67 20.48 -4.82
C LEU A 125 7.67 19.43 -4.34
N VAL A 126 8.06 18.57 -3.40
CA VAL A 126 7.18 17.56 -2.80
C VAL A 126 6.03 18.25 -2.05
N GLU A 127 6.31 19.27 -1.25
CA GLU A 127 5.28 19.99 -0.50
C GLU A 127 4.26 20.69 -1.42
N ALA A 128 4.73 21.32 -2.49
CA ALA A 128 3.86 21.94 -3.48
C ALA A 128 2.97 20.93 -4.22
N LEU A 129 3.49 19.74 -4.54
CA LEU A 129 2.72 18.68 -5.17
C LEU A 129 1.67 18.10 -4.21
N LEU A 130 2.06 17.83 -2.96
CA LEU A 130 1.15 17.33 -1.94
C LEU A 130 0.04 18.34 -1.63
N ALA A 131 0.34 19.64 -1.63
CA ALA A 131 -0.67 20.69 -1.44
C ALA A 131 -1.68 20.73 -2.61
N LYS A 132 -1.21 20.55 -3.84
CA LYS A 132 -2.07 20.53 -5.04
C LYS A 132 -2.92 19.26 -5.18
N GLN A 133 -2.51 18.19 -4.52
CA GLN A 133 -3.26 16.93 -4.48
C GLN A 133 -4.43 16.98 -3.49
N VAL A 134 -4.47 17.96 -2.57
CA VAL A 134 -5.63 18.20 -1.70
C VAL A 134 -6.74 18.92 -2.49
N GLY A 135 -7.29 18.22 -3.46
CA GLY A 135 -8.46 18.58 -4.23
C GLY A 135 -9.38 17.37 -4.26
N HIS A 136 -9.89 17.04 -3.07
CA HIS A 136 -10.63 15.83 -2.68
C HIS A 136 -9.75 14.61 -2.40
#